data_AF-A0A7W4W0B8-F1
#
_entry.id   AF-A0A7W4W0B8-F1
#
_cell.length_a   1.000
_cell.length_b   1.000
_cell.length_c   1.000
_cell.angle_alpha   90.00
_cell.angle_beta   90.00
_cell.angle_gamma   90.00
#
_symmetry.space_group_name_H-M   'P 1'
#
loop_
_entity.id
_entity.type
_entity.pdbx_description
1 polymer ?
#
loop_
_entity_poly.entity_id
_entity_poly.type
_entity_poly.pdbx_seq_one_letter_code
_entity_poly.pdbx_strand_id
1 'polypeptide(L)'
;MPVSIGCNVMVMPGAAGPPDTGTIIAVLPPFVFADVMPLATSGSICLMVNSLSGVTYPLVIGPLGSAGVRVTGRSLVRMGDLIPSPPGVLMILGPPAATCVTDQWPP
;
A
#
# COMPACT_ATOMS: atom_id res chain seq x y z
N MET A 1 -10.37 -4.39 3.56
CA MET A 1 -10.35 -3.38 4.66
C MET A 1 -9.26 -2.37 4.38
N PRO A 2 -9.47 -1.06 4.64
CA PRO A 2 -8.47 -0.04 4.36
C PRO A 2 -7.23 -0.18 5.24
N VAL A 3 -6.08 0.24 4.72
CA VAL A 3 -4.79 0.26 5.43
C VAL A 3 -4.26 1.69 5.58
N SER A 4 -3.21 1.86 6.38
CA SER A 4 -2.61 3.16 6.68
C SER A 4 -1.09 3.03 6.87
N ILE A 5 -0.45 4.09 7.36
CA ILE A 5 0.96 4.13 7.78
C ILE A 5 1.23 2.96 8.74
N GLY A 6 2.37 2.30 8.56
CA GLY A 6 2.76 1.11 9.33
C GLY A 6 2.20 -0.20 8.77
N CYS A 7 1.39 -0.18 7.72
CA CYS A 7 0.97 -1.40 7.03
C CYS A 7 2.18 -2.10 6.40
N ASN A 8 2.33 -3.39 6.66
CA ASN A 8 3.30 -4.24 5.98
C ASN A 8 2.88 -4.45 4.52
N VAL A 9 3.89 -4.40 3.66
CA VAL A 9 3.76 -4.63 2.23
C VAL A 9 4.86 -5.57 1.74
N MET A 10 4.58 -6.27 0.66
CA MET A 10 5.53 -7.19 0.03
C MET A 10 5.47 -6.96 -1.47
N VAL A 11 6.60 -6.96 -2.17
CA VAL A 11 6.63 -6.82 -3.62
C VAL A 11 7.25 -8.06 -4.26
N MET A 12 6.58 -8.60 -5.27
CA MET A 12 7.00 -9.81 -5.98
C MET A 12 6.85 -9.66 -7.51
N PRO A 13 7.92 -9.84 -8.31
CA PRO A 13 9.32 -9.95 -7.88
C PRO A 13 9.79 -8.70 -7.11
N GLY A 14 10.77 -8.88 -6.22
CA GLY A 14 11.47 -7.74 -5.61
C GLY A 14 12.50 -7.13 -6.55
N ALA A 15 13.15 -6.05 -6.10
CA ALA A 15 14.09 -5.28 -6.92
C ALA A 15 15.31 -6.11 -7.38
N ALA A 16 15.66 -7.16 -6.62
CA ALA A 16 16.74 -8.08 -6.95
C ALA A 16 16.25 -9.47 -7.38
N GLY A 17 14.94 -9.67 -7.57
CA GLY A 17 14.32 -10.96 -7.90
C GLY A 17 13.50 -11.54 -6.74
N PRO A 18 14.12 -11.95 -5.61
CA PRO A 18 13.37 -12.46 -4.46
C PRO A 18 12.42 -11.41 -3.89
N PRO A 19 11.35 -11.80 -3.18
CA PRO A 19 10.37 -10.84 -2.68
C PRO A 19 10.95 -9.88 -1.64
N ASP A 20 10.67 -8.60 -1.81
CA ASP A 20 11.10 -7.55 -0.88
C ASP A 20 9.95 -7.18 0.06
N THR A 21 10.26 -6.83 1.30
CA THR A 21 9.26 -6.49 2.33
C THR A 21 9.43 -5.05 2.77
N GLY A 22 8.36 -4.42 3.22
CA GLY A 22 8.43 -3.03 3.62
C GLY A 22 7.21 -2.59 4.40
N THR A 23 7.16 -1.29 4.69
CA THR A 23 6.04 -0.67 5.38
C THR A 23 5.63 0.62 4.69
N ILE A 24 4.34 0.97 4.76
CA ILE A 24 3.87 2.29 4.33
C ILE A 24 4.38 3.33 5.33
N ILE A 25 5.20 4.28 4.88
CA ILE A 25 5.79 5.33 5.74
C ILE A 25 5.15 6.70 5.54
N ALA A 26 4.53 6.94 4.39
CA ALA A 26 3.88 8.20 4.10
C ALA A 26 2.63 8.02 3.25
N VAL A 27 1.58 8.73 3.64
CA VAL A 27 0.39 8.97 2.82
C VAL A 27 0.49 10.42 2.34
N LEU A 28 0.19 10.66 1.06
CA LEU A 28 0.26 12.01 0.49
C LEU A 28 -1.12 12.67 0.51
N PRO A 29 -1.22 14.00 0.75
CA PRO A 29 -2.48 14.72 0.71
C PRO A 29 -3.23 14.50 -0.61
N PRO A 30 -4.57 14.46 -0.59
CA PRO A 30 -5.45 14.76 0.54
C PRO A 30 -5.68 13.58 1.48
N PHE A 31 -5.88 13.89 2.77
CA PHE A 31 -6.02 12.89 3.83
C PHE A 31 -7.49 12.59 4.14
N VAL A 32 -7.79 11.31 4.33
CA VAL A 32 -8.96 10.84 5.06
C VAL A 32 -8.45 10.07 6.25
N PHE A 33 -8.94 10.36 7.45
CA PHE A 33 -8.47 9.70 8.66
C PHE A 33 -9.44 8.62 9.10
N ALA A 34 -8.91 7.48 9.55
CA ALA A 34 -9.64 6.46 10.30
C ALA A 34 -8.82 6.09 11.53
N ASP A 35 -9.46 6.04 12.69
CA ASP A 35 -8.78 5.81 13.98
C ASP A 35 -7.54 6.71 14.17
N VAL A 36 -7.69 8.00 13.81
CA VAL A 36 -6.65 9.04 13.88
C VAL A 36 -5.48 8.84 12.90
N MET A 37 -5.50 7.80 12.06
CA MET A 37 -4.47 7.53 11.07
C MET A 37 -4.92 7.86 9.64
N PRO A 38 -4.06 8.45 8.78
CA PRO A 38 -4.41 8.77 7.41
C PRO A 38 -4.49 7.51 6.55
N LEU A 39 -5.63 7.27 5.88
CA LEU A 39 -5.84 6.11 5.03
C LEU A 39 -4.91 6.13 3.81
N ALA A 40 -4.28 4.99 3.53
CA ALA A 40 -3.40 4.85 2.38
C ALA A 40 -4.20 4.89 1.07
N THR A 41 -3.70 5.68 0.13
CA THR A 41 -4.23 5.78 -1.23
C THR A 41 -3.16 5.40 -2.24
N SER A 42 -3.52 5.21 -3.51
CA SER A 42 -2.54 5.21 -4.61
C SER A 42 -1.66 6.45 -4.52
N GLY A 43 -0.37 6.27 -4.81
CA GLY A 43 0.66 7.30 -4.62
C GLY A 43 1.23 7.40 -3.20
N SER A 44 0.77 6.60 -2.23
CA SER A 44 1.46 6.50 -0.92
C SER A 44 2.87 5.91 -1.08
N ILE A 45 3.75 6.19 -0.12
CA ILE A 45 5.15 5.79 -0.17
C ILE A 45 5.40 4.67 0.83
N CYS A 46 5.95 3.57 0.33
CA CYS A 46 6.44 2.45 1.09
C CYS A 46 7.96 2.56 1.22
N LEU A 47 8.49 2.25 2.41
CA LEU A 47 9.91 1.97 2.59
C LEU A 47 10.09 0.46 2.49
N MET A 48 10.69 0.02 1.39
CA MET A 48 10.99 -1.38 1.13
C MET A 48 12.41 -1.70 1.59
N VAL A 49 12.63 -2.94 1.98
CA VAL A 49 13.92 -3.52 2.32
C VAL A 49 14.17 -4.64 1.32
N ASN A 50 15.24 -4.49 0.54
CA ASN A 50 15.63 -5.53 -0.39
C ASN A 50 16.07 -6.79 0.36
N SER A 51 15.43 -7.91 0.08
CA SER A 51 15.67 -9.18 0.76
C SER A 51 17.07 -9.75 0.54
N LEU A 52 17.72 -9.42 -0.58
CA LEU A 52 19.06 -9.91 -0.91
C LEU A 52 20.17 -9.03 -0.33
N SER A 53 20.04 -7.70 -0.44
CA SER A 53 21.08 -6.74 -0.04
C SER A 53 20.84 -6.09 1.32
N GLY A 54 19.62 -6.16 1.86
CA GLY A 54 19.19 -5.42 3.06
C GLY A 54 19.05 -3.91 2.85
N VAL A 55 19.33 -3.40 1.65
CA VAL A 55 19.26 -1.96 1.35
C VAL A 55 17.81 -1.51 1.32
N THR A 56 17.54 -0.39 1.98
CA THR A 56 16.21 0.22 1.96
C THR A 56 16.01 1.09 0.73
N TYR A 57 14.85 1.02 0.10
CA TYR A 57 14.49 1.86 -1.04
C TYR A 57 13.02 2.30 -0.97
N PRO A 58 12.69 3.52 -1.40
CA PRO A 58 11.31 3.96 -1.47
C PRO A 58 10.60 3.32 -2.67
N LEU A 59 9.35 2.93 -2.48
CA LEU A 59 8.46 2.44 -3.53
C LEU A 59 7.12 3.17 -3.44
N VAL A 60 6.68 3.74 -4.55
CA VAL A 60 5.38 4.44 -4.62
C VAL A 60 4.31 3.42 -5.01
N ILE A 61 3.20 3.41 -4.27
CA ILE A 61 2.05 2.55 -4.58
C ILE A 61 1.46 2.98 -5.93
N GLY A 62 1.33 2.02 -6.85
CA GLY A 62 0.74 2.22 -8.16
C GLY A 62 -0.71 2.76 -8.13
N PRO A 63 -1.28 3.07 -9.30
CA PRO A 63 -2.59 3.73 -9.41
C PRO A 63 -3.78 2.80 -9.11
N LEU A 64 -3.57 1.48 -9.06
CA LEU A 64 -4.63 0.50 -8.79
C LEU A 64 -4.93 0.41 -7.29
N GLY A 65 -6.14 -0.04 -6.95
CA GLY A 65 -6.70 -0.08 -5.60
C GLY A 65 -8.22 -0.15 -5.72
N SER A 66 -9.00 0.36 -4.77
CA SER A 66 -10.46 0.35 -4.94
C SER A 66 -10.96 1.14 -6.16
N ALA A 67 -11.79 0.51 -6.99
CA ALA A 67 -12.47 1.17 -8.10
C ALA A 67 -13.57 2.15 -7.62
N GLY A 68 -14.27 1.80 -6.53
CA GLY A 68 -15.41 2.56 -6.03
C GLY A 68 -15.06 3.58 -4.94
N VAL A 69 -14.14 3.26 -4.03
CA VAL A 69 -13.76 4.16 -2.93
C VAL A 69 -12.49 4.91 -3.31
N ARG A 70 -12.64 6.20 -3.55
CA ARG A 70 -11.54 7.08 -3.94
C ARG A 70 -11.48 8.32 -3.05
N VAL A 71 -10.27 8.76 -2.76
CA VAL A 71 -9.99 10.02 -2.08
C VAL A 71 -9.44 10.99 -3.12
N THR A 72 -10.26 11.95 -3.53
CA THR A 72 -9.91 12.95 -4.57
C THR A 72 -9.33 12.30 -5.84
N GLY A 73 -9.99 11.24 -6.31
CA GLY A 73 -9.59 10.51 -7.52
C GLY A 73 -8.50 9.45 -7.33
N ARG A 74 -7.86 9.37 -6.15
CA ARG A 74 -6.91 8.30 -5.81
C ARG A 74 -7.64 7.12 -5.20
N SER A 75 -7.41 5.92 -5.74
CA SER A 75 -7.95 4.66 -5.21
C SER A 75 -7.50 4.43 -3.77
N LEU A 76 -8.45 4.00 -2.93
CA LEU A 76 -8.17 3.56 -1.56
C LEU A 76 -7.42 2.22 -1.59
N VAL A 77 -6.38 2.08 -0.77
CA VAL A 77 -5.59 0.86 -0.66
C VAL A 77 -6.13 -0.01 0.47
N ARG A 78 -6.27 -1.30 0.20
CA ARG A 78 -6.86 -2.28 1.11
C ARG A 78 -5.93 -3.46 1.32
N MET A 79 -6.09 -4.09 2.48
CA MET A 79 -5.48 -5.40 2.74
C MET A 79 -5.90 -6.39 1.65
N GLY A 80 -4.92 -7.11 1.10
CA GLY A 80 -5.10 -8.08 0.03
C GLY A 80 -5.04 -7.49 -1.38
N ASP A 81 -4.96 -6.16 -1.54
CA ASP A 81 -4.79 -5.57 -2.87
C ASP A 81 -3.45 -6.02 -3.49
N LEU A 82 -3.50 -6.33 -4.79
CA LEU A 82 -2.36 -6.65 -5.65
C LEU A 82 -2.18 -5.50 -6.65
N ILE A 83 -1.18 -4.65 -6.41
CA ILE A 83 -1.01 -3.38 -7.13
C ILE A 83 0.29 -3.45 -7.94
N PRO A 84 0.23 -3.44 -9.28
CA PRO A 84 1.41 -3.32 -10.13
C PRO A 84 2.18 -2.06 -9.78
N SER A 85 3.37 -2.24 -9.22
CA SER A 85 4.26 -1.19 -8.76
C SER A 85 5.69 -1.65 -9.06
N PRO A 86 6.40 -1.03 -10.02
CA PRO A 86 7.77 -1.44 -10.36
C PRO A 86 8.60 -1.57 -9.08
N PRO A 87 9.29 -2.70 -8.85
CA PRO A 87 9.75 -3.72 -9.81
C PRO A 87 8.79 -4.90 -10.09
N GLY A 88 7.63 -4.98 -9.43
CA GLY A 88 6.74 -6.15 -9.52
C GLY A 88 5.29 -5.85 -9.15
N VAL A 89 4.65 -6.79 -8.45
CA VAL A 89 3.31 -6.62 -7.88
C VAL A 89 3.44 -6.41 -6.38
N LEU A 90 2.96 -5.26 -5.91
CA LEU A 90 2.89 -4.93 -4.49
C LEU A 90 1.65 -5.58 -3.89
N MET A 91 1.85 -6.48 -2.94
CA MET A 91 0.83 -7.08 -2.10
C MET A 91 0.74 -6.33 -0.77
N ILE A 92 -0.49 -5.96 -0.40
CA ILE A 92 -0.79 -5.30 0.86
C ILE A 92 -1.15 -6.34 1.92
N LEU A 93 -0.36 -6.45 2.99
CA LEU A 93 -0.51 -7.51 3.99
C LEU A 93 -1.33 -7.09 5.22
N GLY A 94 -1.25 -5.83 5.64
CA GLY A 94 -1.93 -5.30 6.83
C GLY A 94 -0.96 -4.91 7.95
N PRO A 95 -1.44 -4.55 9.15
CA PRO A 95 -2.83 -4.65 9.63
C PRO A 95 -3.79 -3.63 8.98
N PRO A 96 -5.12 -3.86 9.06
CA PRO A 96 -6.10 -2.88 8.61
C PRO A 96 -6.13 -1.69 9.58
N ALA A 97 -6.30 -0.49 9.04
CA ALA A 97 -6.41 0.75 9.81
C ALA A 97 -7.79 0.92 10.45
N ALA A 98 -8.83 0.37 9.82
CA ALA A 98 -10.19 0.36 10.36
C ALA A 98 -10.88 -0.95 10.01
N THR A 99 -11.27 -1.71 11.03
CA THR A 99 -11.97 -3.00 10.87
C THR A 99 -13.47 -2.83 10.65
N CYS A 100 -14.03 -1.67 11.00
CA CYS A 100 -15.43 -1.33 10.77
C CYS A 100 -15.73 -0.96 9.30
N VAL A 101 -14.72 -0.72 8.48
CA VAL A 101 -14.88 -0.37 7.07
C VAL A 101 -14.45 -1.54 6.18
N THR A 102 -15.41 -2.05 5.43
CA THR A 102 -15.17 -3.08 4.42
C THR A 102 -15.54 -2.54 3.05
N ASP A 103 -14.55 -2.45 2.18
CA ASP A 103 -14.73 -2.07 0.79
C ASP A 103 -14.60 -3.32 -0.08
N GLN A 104 -15.68 -3.65 -0.80
CA GLN A 104 -15.83 -4.82 -1.65
C GLN A 104 -15.82 -4.48 -3.15
N TRP A 105 -15.48 -3.25 -3.51
CA TRP A 105 -15.36 -2.88 -4.92
C TRP A 105 -14.19 -3.62 -5.60
N PRO A 106 -14.29 -3.94 -6.89
CA PRO A 106 -13.16 -4.50 -7.64
C PRO A 106 -11.94 -3.57 -7.62
N PRO A 107 -10.73 -4.13 -7.87
CA PRO A 107 -9.49 -3.35 -8.06
C PRO A 107 -9.50 -2.46 -9.31
#